data_AF-A0A453C088-F1
#
_entry.id   AF-A0A453C088-F1
#
_cell.length_a   1.000
_cell.length_b   1.000
_cell.length_c   1.000
_cell.angle_alpha   90.00
_cell.angle_beta   90.00
_cell.angle_gamma   90.00
#
_symmetry.space_group_name_H-M   'P 1'
#
loop_
_entity.id
_entity.type
_entity.pdbx_description
1 polymer ?
#
loop_
_entity_poly.entity_id
_entity_poly.type
_entity_poly.pdbx_seq_one_letter_code
_entity_poly.pdbx_strand_id
1 'polypeptide(L)'
;MPKTKKCLEDIDCFIRENHPKECGIIYCLSRMDCEKVAEKLREYGHQASHYHGNMEPSDRAAVQRLWSMDKINIICATVAFGMGINKPDVRFVIHHSLPKSIEGYHQECGRAGRDGQRSSCVLYYNYSDYIRVKHMITQGSAEQVRSSSSSSHGQALATHKENLLCMVSYCENDVDCRRLLQLIHFGETFDPSHCSKTCDNCKKGLRWIEKDVTNIAKQLVELVLTTRQSCSSSHILEVYRGSLNQNVKKNHHDILPLHGAGKNLAKGEAARVLRHLVTEGILTEDVKKSDTYGSVSSVLKANQVKVGGLRSGKQIVLKFPTADKAPKMGKLDESSISQVNKTVQRQSEMDENFSSLLYETLRILRSQIAEGTAGCGVHHIFKNETLKEISTRIPRTKEELLEINGIG
;
A
#
# COMPACT_ATOMS: atom_id res chain seq x y z
N MET A 1 1.20 5.30 2.90
CA MET A 1 0.91 5.81 4.26
C MET A 1 1.87 5.17 5.26
N PRO A 2 2.43 5.90 6.25
CA PRO A 2 3.23 5.28 7.30
C PRO A 2 2.39 4.33 8.15
N LYS A 3 2.88 3.11 8.40
CA LYS A 3 2.22 2.14 9.28
C LYS A 3 2.67 2.36 10.72
N THR A 4 1.78 2.95 11.51
CA THR A 4 2.02 3.26 12.93
C THR A 4 1.34 2.24 13.84
N LYS A 5 1.48 2.40 15.16
CA LYS A 5 0.73 1.60 16.14
C LYS A 5 -0.79 1.83 16.05
N LYS A 6 -1.22 2.96 15.48
CA LYS A 6 -2.62 3.33 15.28
C LYS A 6 -3.16 2.97 13.89
N CYS A 7 -2.51 2.04 13.19
CA CYS A 7 -2.85 1.73 11.80
C CYS A 7 -4.30 1.27 11.63
N LEU A 8 -4.88 0.56 12.60
CA LEU A 8 -6.25 0.06 12.49
C LEU A 8 -7.27 1.19 12.71
N GLU A 9 -7.00 2.12 13.61
CA GLU A 9 -7.76 3.38 13.76
C GLU A 9 -7.67 4.21 12.47
N ASP A 10 -6.48 4.36 11.89
CA ASP A 10 -6.28 5.10 10.64
C ASP A 10 -7.11 4.48 9.48
N ILE A 11 -7.18 3.14 9.42
CA ILE A 11 -7.99 2.42 8.44
C ILE A 11 -9.49 2.65 8.67
N ASP A 12 -9.96 2.57 9.92
CA ASP A 12 -11.35 2.84 10.29
C ASP A 12 -11.78 4.26 9.86
N CYS A 13 -11.01 5.28 10.26
CA CYS A 13 -11.26 6.66 9.88
C CYS A 13 -11.28 6.82 8.35
N PHE A 14 -10.30 6.24 7.64
CA PHE A 14 -10.25 6.30 6.18
C PHE A 14 -11.52 5.72 5.53
N ILE A 15 -11.97 4.54 5.98
CA ILE A 15 -13.17 3.90 5.43
C ILE A 15 -14.41 4.73 5.73
N ARG A 16 -14.56 5.23 6.96
CA ARG A 16 -15.73 6.04 7.35
C ARG A 16 -15.83 7.34 6.58
N GLU A 17 -14.71 8.04 6.39
CA GLU A 17 -14.68 9.35 5.73
C GLU A 17 -14.82 9.24 4.21
N ASN A 18 -14.27 8.19 3.59
CA ASN A 18 -14.12 8.13 2.13
C ASN A 18 -15.00 7.06 1.47
N HIS A 19 -15.32 5.99 2.19
CA HIS A 19 -15.94 4.77 1.63
C HIS A 19 -16.99 4.15 2.57
N PRO A 20 -17.94 4.93 3.14
CA PRO A 20 -18.89 4.41 4.11
C PRO A 20 -19.80 3.34 3.48
N LYS A 21 -19.85 2.15 4.08
CA LYS A 21 -20.63 0.99 3.60
C LYS A 21 -20.29 0.54 2.16
N GLU A 22 -19.16 0.99 1.61
CA GLU A 22 -18.70 0.56 0.29
C GLU A 22 -17.87 -0.72 0.38
N CYS A 23 -17.80 -1.45 -0.73
CA CYS A 23 -17.06 -2.71 -0.77
C CYS A 23 -15.55 -2.49 -0.91
N GLY A 24 -14.77 -3.24 -0.14
CA GLY A 24 -13.32 -3.15 -0.17
C GLY A 24 -12.58 -4.42 0.23
N ILE A 25 -11.30 -4.45 -0.08
CA ILE A 25 -10.38 -5.56 0.21
C ILE A 25 -9.22 -5.03 1.04
N ILE A 26 -8.83 -5.74 2.09
CA ILE A 26 -7.67 -5.44 2.91
C ILE A 26 -6.67 -6.59 2.84
N TYR A 27 -5.58 -6.39 2.11
CA TYR A 27 -4.52 -7.37 1.98
C TYR A 27 -3.59 -7.38 3.19
N CYS A 28 -3.45 -8.55 3.80
CA CYS A 28 -2.64 -8.81 4.97
C CYS A 28 -1.52 -9.83 4.65
N LEU A 29 -0.41 -9.75 5.39
CA LEU A 29 0.75 -10.62 5.15
C LEU A 29 0.49 -12.07 5.57
N SER A 30 -0.19 -12.29 6.70
CA SER A 30 -0.40 -13.61 7.29
C SER A 30 -1.88 -13.88 7.59
N ARG A 31 -2.21 -15.16 7.78
CA ARG A 31 -3.56 -15.64 8.15
C ARG A 31 -4.03 -14.99 9.45
N MET A 32 -3.16 -15.00 10.46
CA MET A 32 -3.39 -14.35 11.75
C MET A 32 -3.60 -12.84 11.60
N ASP A 33 -2.88 -12.17 10.70
CA ASP A 33 -3.12 -10.74 10.43
C ASP A 33 -4.53 -10.54 9.83
N CYS A 34 -5.00 -11.41 8.92
CA CYS A 34 -6.35 -11.32 8.38
C CYS A 34 -7.42 -11.44 9.47
N GLU A 35 -7.29 -12.43 10.35
CA GLU A 35 -8.24 -12.69 11.44
C GLU A 35 -8.29 -11.48 12.39
N LYS A 36 -7.14 -11.00 12.86
CA LYS A 36 -7.01 -9.85 13.78
C LYS A 36 -7.54 -8.56 13.20
N VAL A 37 -7.20 -8.26 11.93
CA VAL A 37 -7.68 -7.04 11.25
C VAL A 37 -9.20 -7.11 11.08
N ALA A 38 -9.74 -8.25 10.66
CA ALA A 38 -11.18 -8.42 10.49
C ALA A 38 -11.94 -8.30 11.83
N GLU A 39 -11.40 -8.89 12.89
CA GLU A 39 -11.95 -8.76 14.25
C GLU A 39 -12.00 -7.31 14.71
N LYS A 40 -10.88 -6.58 14.60
CA LYS A 40 -10.84 -5.17 15.00
C LYS A 40 -11.80 -4.30 14.20
N LEU A 41 -11.95 -4.55 12.90
CA LEU A 41 -12.91 -3.81 12.08
C LEU A 41 -14.36 -4.10 12.47
N ARG A 42 -14.69 -5.33 12.89
CA ARG A 42 -16.01 -5.65 13.44
C ARG A 42 -16.26 -4.95 14.78
N GLU A 43 -15.24 -4.85 15.65
CA GLU A 43 -15.34 -4.05 16.89
C GLU A 43 -15.63 -2.58 16.59
N TYR A 44 -15.07 -2.04 15.51
CA TYR A 44 -15.40 -0.70 15.02
C TYR A 44 -16.76 -0.63 14.31
N GLY A 45 -17.50 -1.74 14.15
CA GLY A 45 -18.84 -1.76 13.56
C GLY A 45 -18.87 -1.94 12.03
N HIS A 46 -17.76 -2.30 11.40
CA HIS A 46 -17.75 -2.65 9.98
C HIS A 46 -18.21 -4.09 9.73
N GLN A 47 -18.89 -4.30 8.60
CA GLN A 47 -19.22 -5.64 8.10
C GLN A 47 -17.98 -6.27 7.45
N ALA A 48 -17.08 -6.80 8.28
CA ALA A 48 -15.79 -7.32 7.87
C ALA A 48 -15.61 -8.82 8.18
N SER A 49 -15.06 -9.57 7.23
CA SER A 49 -14.67 -10.98 7.42
C SER A 49 -13.24 -11.23 6.93
N HIS A 50 -12.65 -12.36 7.32
CA HIS A 50 -11.33 -12.78 6.89
C HIS A 50 -11.42 -13.82 5.76
N TYR A 51 -10.38 -13.90 4.93
CA TYR A 51 -10.26 -14.91 3.87
C TYR A 51 -8.82 -15.38 3.68
N HIS A 52 -8.55 -16.66 3.91
CA HIS A 52 -7.24 -17.25 3.64
C HIS A 52 -7.29 -18.76 3.41
N GLY A 53 -6.22 -19.32 2.85
CA GLY A 53 -6.16 -20.72 2.43
C GLY A 53 -6.31 -21.79 3.53
N ASN A 54 -6.26 -21.41 4.82
CA ASN A 54 -6.51 -22.34 5.93
C ASN A 54 -7.98 -22.43 6.36
N MET A 55 -8.87 -21.64 5.77
CA MET A 55 -10.30 -21.76 6.05
C MET A 55 -10.86 -22.97 5.32
N GLU A 56 -11.86 -23.60 5.94
CA GLU A 56 -12.62 -24.67 5.29
C GLU A 56 -13.20 -24.19 3.95
N PRO A 57 -13.19 -25.04 2.90
CA PRO A 57 -13.74 -24.67 1.60
C PRO A 57 -15.19 -24.15 1.66
N SER A 58 -16.02 -24.73 2.53
CA SER A 58 -17.40 -24.29 2.78
C SER A 58 -17.46 -22.85 3.30
N ASP A 59 -16.60 -22.51 4.25
CA ASP A 59 -16.56 -21.17 4.86
C ASP A 59 -16.06 -20.13 3.85
N ARG A 60 -15.05 -20.48 3.05
CA ARG A 60 -14.56 -19.62 1.96
C ARG A 60 -15.68 -19.33 0.94
N ALA A 61 -16.43 -20.35 0.55
CA ALA A 61 -17.57 -20.18 -0.37
C ALA A 61 -18.67 -19.32 0.25
N ALA A 62 -18.99 -19.53 1.53
CA ALA A 62 -19.99 -18.75 2.25
C ALA A 62 -19.59 -17.26 2.35
N VAL A 63 -18.35 -16.96 2.75
CA VAL A 63 -17.83 -15.59 2.84
C VAL A 63 -17.83 -14.91 1.47
N GLN A 64 -17.38 -15.60 0.42
CA GLN A 64 -17.39 -15.06 -0.95
C GLN A 64 -18.81 -14.76 -1.44
N ARG A 65 -19.78 -15.62 -1.12
CA ARG A 65 -21.20 -15.40 -1.44
C ARG A 65 -21.76 -14.17 -0.72
N LEU A 66 -21.55 -14.08 0.59
CA LEU A 66 -22.02 -12.94 1.41
C LEU A 66 -21.40 -11.62 0.96
N TRP A 67 -20.12 -11.63 0.57
CA TRP A 67 -19.45 -10.45 0.01
C TRP A 67 -19.98 -10.06 -1.37
N SER A 68 -20.33 -11.05 -2.20
CA SER A 68 -20.96 -10.80 -3.50
C SER A 68 -22.39 -10.27 -3.40
N MET A 69 -23.03 -10.42 -2.22
CA MET A 69 -24.39 -9.97 -1.91
C MET A 69 -24.44 -8.64 -1.13
N ASP A 70 -23.28 -7.97 -0.92
CA ASP A 70 -23.14 -6.77 -0.08
C ASP A 70 -23.61 -6.97 1.38
N LYS A 71 -23.53 -8.21 1.91
CA LYS A 71 -23.79 -8.50 3.35
C LYS A 71 -22.53 -8.43 4.20
N ILE A 72 -21.39 -8.68 3.56
CA ILE A 72 -20.06 -8.39 4.06
C ILE A 72 -19.48 -7.40 3.07
N ASN A 73 -19.00 -6.26 3.53
CA ASN A 73 -18.50 -5.22 2.62
C ASN A 73 -16.97 -5.23 2.57
N ILE A 74 -16.33 -5.72 3.63
CA ILE A 74 -14.87 -5.71 3.75
C ILE A 74 -14.33 -7.14 3.89
N ILE A 75 -13.38 -7.51 3.05
CA ILE A 75 -12.66 -8.77 3.17
C ILE A 75 -11.20 -8.51 3.51
N CYS A 76 -10.75 -9.03 4.66
CA CYS A 76 -9.36 -9.03 5.08
C CYS A 76 -8.71 -10.34 4.62
N ALA A 77 -7.84 -10.28 3.62
CA ALA A 77 -7.37 -11.46 2.94
C ALA A 77 -5.85 -11.56 2.79
N THR A 78 -5.36 -12.79 2.69
CA THR A 78 -4.03 -13.02 2.09
C THR A 78 -4.17 -13.03 0.56
N VAL A 79 -3.05 -13.12 -0.16
CA VAL A 79 -3.02 -13.20 -1.64
C VAL A 79 -3.89 -14.35 -2.21
N ALA A 80 -4.26 -15.34 -1.39
CA ALA A 80 -5.14 -16.45 -1.76
C ALA A 80 -6.55 -16.00 -2.24
N PHE A 81 -7.04 -14.82 -1.86
CA PHE A 81 -8.34 -14.31 -2.29
C PHE A 81 -8.34 -13.76 -3.74
N GLY A 82 -7.18 -13.72 -4.42
CA GLY A 82 -7.06 -13.07 -5.72
C GLY A 82 -7.61 -13.84 -6.93
N MET A 83 -7.53 -15.17 -6.96
CA MET A 83 -7.88 -15.91 -8.17
C MET A 83 -9.40 -16.09 -8.26
N GLY A 84 -10.04 -15.59 -9.33
CA GLY A 84 -11.45 -15.85 -9.64
C GLY A 84 -12.49 -14.87 -9.09
N ILE A 85 -12.07 -13.78 -8.43
CA ILE A 85 -13.01 -12.75 -7.94
C ILE A 85 -13.18 -11.63 -8.98
N ASN A 86 -14.43 -11.39 -9.37
CA ASN A 86 -14.82 -10.36 -10.32
C ASN A 86 -16.01 -9.53 -9.83
N LYS A 87 -15.88 -8.89 -8.66
CA LYS A 87 -16.84 -7.88 -8.22
C LYS A 87 -16.42 -6.53 -8.81
N PRO A 88 -17.23 -5.90 -9.69
CA PRO A 88 -16.80 -4.72 -10.43
C PRO A 88 -16.71 -3.46 -9.58
N ASP A 89 -17.46 -3.41 -8.48
CA ASP A 89 -17.71 -2.22 -7.66
C ASP A 89 -16.88 -2.18 -6.36
N VAL A 90 -15.66 -2.71 -6.38
CA VAL A 90 -14.71 -2.58 -5.27
C VAL A 90 -14.19 -1.13 -5.23
N ARG A 91 -14.49 -0.41 -4.14
CA ARG A 91 -14.20 1.02 -3.97
C ARG A 91 -12.86 1.30 -3.32
N PHE A 92 -12.33 0.36 -2.54
CA PHE A 92 -10.99 0.48 -2.01
C PHE A 92 -10.24 -0.85 -1.91
N VAL A 93 -8.93 -0.77 -2.08
CA VAL A 93 -7.97 -1.84 -1.77
C VAL A 93 -6.94 -1.26 -0.81
N ILE A 94 -6.81 -1.88 0.36
CA ILE A 94 -5.85 -1.47 1.40
C ILE A 94 -4.82 -2.58 1.58
N HIS A 95 -3.55 -2.25 1.46
CA HIS A 95 -2.47 -3.12 1.86
C HIS A 95 -2.08 -2.78 3.29
N HIS A 96 -2.56 -3.59 4.23
CA HIS A 96 -2.16 -3.47 5.64
C HIS A 96 -0.68 -3.84 5.82
N SER A 97 -0.09 -4.64 4.93
CA SER A 97 1.31 -5.05 4.97
C SER A 97 1.98 -4.89 3.61
N LEU A 98 3.32 -4.76 3.60
CA LEU A 98 4.12 -4.61 2.39
C LEU A 98 3.89 -5.79 1.40
N PRO A 99 3.49 -5.52 0.15
CA PRO A 99 3.43 -6.51 -0.92
C PRO A 99 4.81 -7.10 -1.25
N LYS A 100 4.83 -8.29 -1.84
CA LYS A 100 6.07 -8.98 -2.20
C LYS A 100 6.76 -8.39 -3.43
N SER A 101 6.01 -7.69 -4.29
CA SER A 101 6.52 -7.08 -5.51
C SER A 101 5.58 -5.98 -6.03
N ILE A 102 6.06 -5.16 -6.97
CA ILE A 102 5.26 -4.14 -7.65
C ILE A 102 4.17 -4.79 -8.52
N GLU A 103 4.46 -5.92 -9.16
CA GLU A 103 3.50 -6.64 -10.00
C GLU A 103 2.33 -7.18 -9.17
N GLY A 104 2.64 -7.81 -8.02
CA GLY A 104 1.61 -8.27 -7.09
C GLY A 104 0.76 -7.10 -6.59
N TYR A 105 1.41 -6.01 -6.16
CA TYR A 105 0.72 -4.80 -5.73
C TYR A 105 -0.20 -4.23 -6.83
N HIS A 106 0.29 -4.16 -8.06
CA HIS A 106 -0.47 -3.65 -9.21
C HIS A 106 -1.69 -4.53 -9.52
N GLN A 107 -1.52 -5.85 -9.54
CA GLN A 107 -2.62 -6.79 -9.79
C GLN A 107 -3.67 -6.75 -8.67
N GLU A 108 -3.24 -6.62 -7.42
CA GLU A 108 -4.11 -6.51 -6.24
C GLU A 108 -4.90 -5.19 -6.24
N CYS A 109 -4.22 -4.07 -6.51
CA CYS A 109 -4.85 -2.75 -6.65
C CYS A 109 -5.84 -2.71 -7.83
N GLY A 110 -5.53 -3.37 -8.95
CA GLY A 110 -6.37 -3.45 -10.15
C GLY A 110 -7.70 -4.19 -9.97
N ARG A 111 -8.01 -4.64 -8.75
CA ARG A 111 -9.35 -5.12 -8.37
C ARG A 111 -10.31 -4.00 -8.06
N ALA A 112 -9.80 -2.84 -7.65
CA ALA A 112 -10.61 -1.68 -7.36
C ALA A 112 -11.09 -1.04 -8.67
N GLY A 113 -12.35 -0.60 -8.74
CA GLY A 113 -12.79 0.28 -9.83
C GLY A 113 -12.91 -0.38 -11.20
N ARG A 114 -13.25 -1.67 -11.28
CA ARG A 114 -13.43 -2.36 -12.57
C ARG A 114 -14.67 -1.90 -13.34
N ASP A 115 -15.60 -1.24 -12.65
CA ASP A 115 -16.70 -0.47 -13.24
C ASP A 115 -16.26 0.90 -13.79
N GLY A 116 -14.97 1.26 -13.73
CA GLY A 116 -14.44 2.55 -14.16
C GLY A 116 -14.66 3.69 -13.17
N GLN A 117 -15.38 3.44 -12.07
CA GLN A 117 -15.67 4.45 -11.06
C GLN A 117 -14.47 4.66 -10.14
N ARG A 118 -14.38 5.86 -9.55
CA ARG A 118 -13.26 6.23 -8.69
C ARG A 118 -13.14 5.27 -7.51
N SER A 119 -11.92 4.80 -7.29
CA SER A 119 -11.57 3.92 -6.19
C SER A 119 -10.21 4.29 -5.60
N SER A 120 -9.95 3.85 -4.37
CA SER A 120 -8.74 4.17 -3.61
C SER A 120 -7.84 2.95 -3.41
N CYS A 121 -6.54 3.12 -3.62
CA CYS A 121 -5.53 2.11 -3.28
C CYS A 121 -4.59 2.69 -2.21
N VAL A 122 -4.56 2.08 -1.03
CA VAL A 122 -3.82 2.60 0.13
C VAL A 122 -2.85 1.54 0.66
N LEU A 123 -1.56 1.84 0.62
CA LEU A 123 -0.53 0.99 1.21
C LEU A 123 -0.04 1.56 2.54
N TYR A 124 -0.16 0.79 3.62
CA TYR A 124 0.45 1.07 4.91
C TYR A 124 1.83 0.44 4.98
N TYR A 125 2.85 1.29 5.13
CA TYR A 125 4.25 0.91 5.01
C TYR A 125 5.03 1.11 6.31
N ASN A 126 5.73 0.06 6.74
CA ASN A 126 6.81 0.15 7.70
C ASN A 126 7.94 -0.80 7.27
N TYR A 127 9.19 -0.36 7.42
CA TYR A 127 10.36 -1.17 7.08
C TYR A 127 10.42 -2.49 7.85
N SER A 128 9.81 -2.61 9.03
CA SER A 128 9.72 -3.90 9.72
C SER A 128 8.96 -4.96 8.92
N ASP A 129 8.00 -4.57 8.08
CA ASP A 129 7.30 -5.51 7.20
C ASP A 129 8.23 -6.06 6.11
N TYR A 130 9.20 -5.28 5.61
CA TYR A 130 10.24 -5.79 4.71
C TYR A 130 10.99 -6.98 5.33
N ILE A 131 11.36 -6.88 6.60
CA ILE A 131 12.05 -7.97 7.32
C ILE A 131 11.18 -9.22 7.38
N ARG A 132 9.91 -9.07 7.73
CA ARG A 132 8.94 -10.18 7.83
C ARG A 132 8.73 -10.86 6.48
N VAL A 133 8.55 -10.08 5.41
CA VAL A 133 8.36 -10.59 4.05
C VAL A 133 9.62 -11.29 3.55
N LYS A 134 10.80 -10.70 3.77
CA LYS A 134 12.09 -11.30 3.41
C LYS A 134 12.32 -12.64 4.10
N HIS A 135 11.97 -12.73 5.38
CA HIS A 135 12.01 -13.99 6.12
C HIS A 135 11.13 -15.04 5.48
N MET A 136 9.86 -14.71 5.20
CA MET A 136 8.89 -15.61 4.60
C MET A 136 9.37 -16.14 3.23
N ILE A 137 9.91 -15.26 2.38
CA ILE A 137 10.48 -15.65 1.07
C ILE A 137 11.66 -16.61 1.24
N THR A 138 12.54 -16.34 2.21
CA THR A 138 13.73 -17.17 2.45
C THR A 138 13.35 -18.54 3.00
N GLN A 139 12.38 -18.62 3.92
CA GLN A 139 11.89 -19.89 4.48
C GLN A 139 11.16 -20.73 3.43
N GLY A 140 10.25 -20.13 2.65
CA GLY A 140 9.52 -20.86 1.61
C GLY A 140 10.45 -21.47 0.55
N SER A 141 11.54 -20.77 0.21
CA SER A 141 12.56 -21.33 -0.69
C SER A 141 13.33 -22.51 -0.05
N ALA A 142 13.69 -22.41 1.25
CA ALA A 142 14.37 -23.49 1.95
C ALA A 142 13.52 -24.78 2.08
N GLU A 143 12.21 -24.63 2.25
CA GLU A 143 11.26 -25.76 2.27
C GLU A 143 11.15 -26.44 0.90
N GLN A 144 11.14 -25.68 -0.20
CA GLN A 144 11.08 -26.23 -1.56
C GLN A 144 12.37 -26.91 -2.03
N VAL A 145 13.54 -26.43 -1.56
CA VAL A 145 14.86 -27.04 -1.83
C VAL A 145 14.97 -28.44 -1.20
N ARG A 146 14.27 -28.71 -0.10
CA ARG A 146 14.20 -30.07 0.48
C ARG A 146 13.43 -31.05 -0.40
N SER A 147 12.70 -30.58 -1.41
CA SER A 147 11.80 -31.38 -2.25
C SER A 147 12.19 -31.45 -3.74
N SER A 148 13.22 -30.74 -4.21
CA SER A 148 13.62 -30.76 -5.65
C SER A 148 15.04 -30.22 -5.93
N SER A 149 15.61 -30.57 -7.09
CA SER A 149 17.01 -30.32 -7.51
C SER A 149 17.41 -28.83 -7.64
N SER A 150 18.70 -28.56 -7.46
CA SER A 150 19.25 -27.41 -6.73
C SER A 150 19.62 -26.15 -7.51
N SER A 151 19.47 -26.08 -8.83
CA SER A 151 19.98 -24.94 -9.64
C SER A 151 18.95 -23.83 -9.93
N SER A 152 17.68 -24.15 -10.16
CA SER A 152 16.63 -23.16 -10.47
C SER A 152 16.14 -22.35 -9.24
N HIS A 153 16.28 -22.93 -8.04
CA HIS A 153 15.80 -22.33 -6.78
C HIS A 153 16.59 -21.09 -6.35
N GLY A 154 17.90 -21.09 -6.58
CA GLY A 154 18.76 -19.95 -6.24
C GLY A 154 18.39 -18.70 -7.05
N GLN A 155 18.06 -18.89 -8.33
CA GLN A 155 17.65 -17.82 -9.22
C GLN A 155 16.27 -17.26 -8.83
N ALA A 156 15.28 -18.13 -8.57
CA ALA A 156 13.96 -17.70 -8.12
C ALA A 156 14.00 -16.92 -6.81
N LEU A 157 14.79 -17.37 -5.82
CA LEU A 157 14.98 -16.65 -4.56
C LEU A 157 15.63 -15.28 -4.77
N ALA A 158 16.61 -15.17 -5.67
CA ALA A 158 17.24 -13.90 -6.00
C ALA A 158 16.24 -12.92 -6.63
N THR A 159 15.44 -13.37 -7.61
CA THR A 159 14.37 -12.59 -8.23
C THR A 159 13.33 -12.12 -7.20
N HIS A 160 12.88 -12.99 -6.30
CA HIS A 160 11.93 -12.59 -5.25
C HIS A 160 12.51 -11.54 -4.30
N LYS A 161 13.81 -11.63 -3.97
CA LYS A 161 14.49 -10.61 -3.14
C LYS A 161 14.61 -9.28 -3.89
N GLU A 162 14.95 -9.31 -5.17
CA GLU A 162 15.03 -8.12 -6.01
C GLU A 162 13.67 -7.42 -6.14
N ASN A 163 12.62 -8.18 -6.46
CA ASN A 163 11.24 -7.69 -6.54
C ASN A 163 10.79 -7.01 -5.23
N LEU A 164 11.16 -7.59 -4.09
CA LEU A 164 10.86 -7.02 -2.79
C LEU A 164 11.63 -5.71 -2.55
N LEU A 165 12.90 -5.62 -2.98
CA LEU A 165 13.68 -4.39 -2.90
C LEU A 165 13.11 -3.30 -3.81
N CYS A 166 12.61 -3.64 -5.00
CA CYS A 166 11.88 -2.72 -5.87
C CYS A 166 10.63 -2.19 -5.17
N MET A 167 9.87 -3.05 -4.48
CA MET A 167 8.69 -2.62 -3.72
C MET A 167 9.04 -1.69 -2.54
N VAL A 168 10.18 -1.92 -1.87
CA VAL A 168 10.72 -1.01 -0.85
C VAL A 168 11.08 0.35 -1.47
N SER A 169 11.80 0.34 -2.61
CA SER A 169 12.17 1.57 -3.33
C SER A 169 10.93 2.38 -3.73
N TYR A 170 9.89 1.70 -4.23
CA TYR A 170 8.59 2.31 -4.51
C TYR A 170 8.00 3.01 -3.28
N CYS A 171 8.02 2.36 -2.11
CA CYS A 171 7.46 2.94 -0.88
C CYS A 171 8.28 4.11 -0.33
N GLU A 172 9.62 4.02 -0.40
CA GLU A 172 10.55 5.04 0.10
C GLU A 172 10.61 6.28 -0.79
N ASN A 173 10.25 6.15 -2.07
CA ASN A 173 10.15 7.30 -2.98
C ASN A 173 8.88 8.11 -2.67
N ASP A 174 9.01 9.18 -1.91
CA ASP A 174 7.93 10.11 -1.56
C ASP A 174 7.88 11.36 -2.45
N VAL A 175 8.60 11.36 -3.57
CA VAL A 175 8.77 12.49 -4.48
C VAL A 175 8.12 12.22 -5.84
N ASP A 176 8.54 11.16 -6.52
CA ASP A 176 8.11 10.88 -7.89
C ASP A 176 6.67 10.35 -7.94
N CYS A 177 5.96 10.60 -9.04
CA CYS A 177 4.57 10.17 -9.20
C CYS A 177 4.42 8.65 -9.01
N ARG A 178 3.49 8.19 -8.16
CA ARG A 178 3.23 6.76 -7.93
C ARG A 178 2.80 6.00 -9.18
N ARG A 179 2.12 6.69 -10.11
CA ARG A 179 1.71 6.11 -11.39
C ARG A 179 2.91 5.93 -12.32
N LEU A 180 3.77 6.94 -12.42
CA LEU A 180 5.04 6.84 -13.15
C LEU A 180 5.87 5.66 -12.65
N LEU A 181 6.06 5.55 -11.33
CA LEU A 181 6.89 4.49 -10.73
C LEU A 181 6.34 3.08 -11.01
N GLN A 182 5.02 2.90 -11.06
CA GLN A 182 4.43 1.62 -11.47
C GLN A 182 4.60 1.35 -12.96
N LEU A 183 4.33 2.33 -13.83
CA LEU A 183 4.35 2.13 -15.27
C LEU A 183 5.77 1.88 -15.80
N ILE A 184 6.77 2.61 -15.30
CA ILE A 184 8.18 2.34 -15.65
C ILE A 184 8.60 0.92 -15.27
N HIS A 185 8.09 0.38 -14.16
CA HIS A 185 8.38 -1.00 -13.76
C HIS A 185 7.90 -2.02 -14.81
N PHE A 186 6.84 -1.71 -15.55
CA PHE A 186 6.34 -2.51 -16.66
C PHE A 186 6.90 -2.11 -18.03
N GLY A 187 7.89 -1.22 -18.07
CA GLY A 187 8.48 -0.71 -19.32
C GLY A 187 7.59 0.32 -20.04
N GLU A 188 6.56 0.84 -19.40
CA GLU A 188 5.69 1.88 -19.94
C GLU A 188 6.18 3.28 -19.57
N THR A 189 5.98 4.23 -20.48
CA THR A 189 6.29 5.65 -20.24
C THR A 189 5.03 6.39 -19.80
N PHE A 190 5.18 7.38 -18.92
CA PHE A 190 4.06 8.18 -18.42
C PHE A 190 4.54 9.59 -18.09
N ASP A 191 3.79 10.62 -18.46
CA ASP A 191 4.05 11.98 -18.00
C ASP A 191 3.34 12.22 -16.65
N PRO A 192 4.08 12.49 -15.55
CA PRO A 192 3.50 12.85 -14.26
C PRO A 192 2.46 13.99 -14.30
N SER A 193 2.51 14.88 -15.29
CA SER A 193 1.52 15.96 -15.48
C SER A 193 0.10 15.41 -15.66
N HIS A 194 -0.04 14.23 -16.29
CA HIS A 194 -1.31 13.54 -16.52
C HIS A 194 -1.82 12.75 -15.30
N CYS A 195 -1.09 12.75 -14.17
CA CYS A 195 -1.57 12.12 -12.94
C CYS A 195 -2.78 12.87 -12.35
N SER A 196 -2.93 14.16 -12.64
CA SER A 196 -4.03 14.99 -12.15
C SER A 196 -4.20 14.93 -10.62
N LYS A 197 -3.08 14.88 -9.89
CA LYS A 197 -3.02 14.80 -8.41
C LYS A 197 -3.80 13.63 -7.81
N THR A 198 -3.89 12.51 -8.53
CA THR A 198 -4.60 11.31 -8.05
C THR A 198 -3.78 10.41 -7.13
N CYS A 199 -2.44 10.56 -7.08
CA CYS A 199 -1.59 9.87 -6.10
C CYS A 199 -1.11 10.78 -4.96
N ASP A 200 -0.69 10.20 -3.84
CA ASP A 200 -0.24 10.92 -2.65
C ASP A 200 0.95 11.86 -2.93
N ASN A 201 1.95 11.40 -3.69
CA ASN A 201 3.13 12.21 -4.03
C ASN A 201 2.74 13.45 -4.84
N CYS A 202 1.94 13.29 -5.90
CA CYS A 202 1.46 14.42 -6.70
C CYS A 202 0.49 15.32 -5.92
N LYS A 203 -0.31 14.77 -5.00
CA LYS A 203 -1.24 15.53 -4.16
C LYS A 203 -0.50 16.44 -3.17
N LYS A 204 0.61 15.98 -2.60
CA LYS A 204 1.46 16.78 -1.71
C LYS A 204 2.05 18.01 -2.44
N GLY A 205 2.32 17.90 -3.74
CA GLY A 205 2.85 18.99 -4.56
C GLY A 205 4.18 19.56 -4.05
N LEU A 206 4.95 18.72 -3.34
CA LEU A 206 6.22 19.13 -2.75
C LEU A 206 7.24 19.31 -3.86
N ARG A 207 7.96 20.44 -3.80
CA ARG A 207 9.22 20.53 -4.52
C ARG A 207 10.22 19.59 -3.87
N TRP A 208 11.23 19.23 -4.64
CA TRP A 208 12.32 18.41 -4.17
C TRP A 208 13.65 19.02 -4.59
N ILE A 209 14.67 18.69 -3.82
CA ILE A 209 16.06 19.01 -4.14
C ILE A 209 16.85 17.72 -4.21
N GLU A 210 17.84 17.69 -5.10
CA GLU A 210 18.86 16.65 -5.06
C GLU A 210 19.87 16.99 -3.98
N LYS A 211 20.13 16.02 -3.12
CA LYS A 211 21.12 16.12 -2.07
C LYS A 211 22.15 15.03 -2.26
N ASP A 212 23.41 15.41 -2.36
CA ASP A 212 24.52 14.48 -2.24
C ASP A 212 24.59 13.99 -0.78
N VAL A 213 24.32 12.71 -0.60
CA VAL A 213 24.35 12.01 0.70
C VAL A 213 25.52 11.03 0.78
N THR A 214 26.51 11.13 -0.11
CA THR A 214 27.67 10.23 -0.19
C THR A 214 28.43 10.15 1.13
N ASN A 215 28.64 11.28 1.81
CA ASN A 215 29.34 11.27 3.10
C ASN A 215 28.52 10.57 4.20
N ILE A 216 27.21 10.81 4.26
CA ILE A 216 26.30 10.13 5.20
C ILE A 216 26.32 8.63 4.93
N ALA A 217 26.25 8.23 3.66
CA ALA A 217 26.34 6.84 3.24
C ALA A 217 27.65 6.18 3.67
N LYS A 218 28.81 6.83 3.43
CA LYS A 218 30.12 6.34 3.85
C LYS A 218 30.19 6.15 5.37
N GLN A 219 29.70 7.11 6.14
CA GLN A 219 29.65 7.02 7.60
C GLN A 219 28.75 5.87 8.08
N LEU A 220 27.58 5.69 7.50
CA LEU A 220 26.68 4.58 7.85
C LEU A 220 27.31 3.21 7.54
N VAL A 221 27.96 3.06 6.38
CA VAL A 221 28.69 1.84 6.02
C VAL A 221 29.84 1.59 7.01
N GLU A 222 30.61 2.62 7.34
CA GLU A 222 31.71 2.51 8.29
C GLU A 222 31.19 2.06 9.66
N LEU A 223 30.10 2.64 10.15
CA LEU A 223 29.49 2.26 11.41
C LEU A 223 29.02 0.80 11.43
N VAL A 224 28.46 0.29 10.32
CA VAL A 224 28.11 -1.14 10.17
C VAL A 224 29.36 -2.03 10.25
N LEU A 225 30.48 -1.62 9.66
CA LEU A 225 31.74 -2.35 9.72
C LEU A 225 32.36 -2.32 11.12
N THR A 226 32.41 -1.15 11.78
CA THR A 226 32.96 -0.98 13.14
C THR A 226 32.18 -1.78 14.18
N THR A 227 30.84 -1.87 14.02
CA THR A 227 29.96 -2.69 14.88
C THR A 227 29.98 -4.19 14.52
N ARG A 228 31.00 -4.62 13.76
CA ARG A 228 31.25 -6.01 13.36
C ARG A 228 30.07 -6.66 12.65
N GLN A 229 29.24 -5.86 11.96
CA GLN A 229 28.11 -6.34 11.16
C GLN A 229 27.15 -7.25 11.96
N SER A 230 26.91 -6.88 13.23
CA SER A 230 26.15 -7.67 14.20
C SER A 230 24.85 -6.99 14.64
N CYS A 231 24.62 -5.77 14.14
CA CYS A 231 23.56 -4.88 14.61
C CYS A 231 22.43 -4.73 13.59
N SER A 232 21.23 -4.47 14.10
CA SER A 232 20.06 -4.17 13.27
C SER A 232 20.11 -2.74 12.72
N SER A 233 19.35 -2.50 11.65
CA SER A 233 19.17 -1.17 11.07
C SER A 233 18.71 -0.13 12.10
N SER A 234 17.78 -0.50 12.99
CA SER A 234 17.31 0.38 14.06
C SER A 234 18.43 0.76 15.03
N HIS A 235 19.26 -0.20 15.45
CA HIS A 235 20.37 0.08 16.36
C HIS A 235 21.44 0.97 15.73
N ILE A 236 21.79 0.72 14.46
CA ILE A 236 22.74 1.56 13.71
C ILE A 236 22.22 3.00 13.63
N LEU A 237 20.92 3.20 13.37
CA LEU A 237 20.32 4.54 13.34
C LEU A 237 20.31 5.21 14.72
N GLU A 238 20.06 4.46 15.79
CA GLU A 238 20.13 4.98 17.16
C GLU A 238 21.53 5.48 17.50
N VAL A 239 22.56 4.68 17.21
CA VAL A 239 23.97 5.05 17.42
C VAL A 239 24.33 6.28 16.57
N TYR A 240 24.03 6.26 15.27
CA TYR A 240 24.37 7.36 14.36
C TYR A 240 23.68 8.68 14.75
N ARG A 241 22.47 8.62 15.32
CA ARG A 241 21.75 9.80 15.83
C ARG A 241 22.14 10.22 17.24
N GLY A 242 23.02 9.47 17.90
CA GLY A 242 23.55 9.82 19.22
C GLY A 242 22.67 9.39 20.39
N SER A 243 21.82 8.37 20.20
CA SER A 243 21.01 7.81 21.28
C SER A 243 21.88 7.30 22.42
N LEU A 244 21.44 7.49 23.65
CA LEU A 244 22.08 7.00 24.87
C LEU A 244 21.22 5.93 25.58
N ASN A 245 20.38 5.22 24.81
CA ASN A 245 19.55 4.16 25.38
C ASN A 245 20.39 3.02 25.97
N GLN A 246 19.76 2.18 26.79
CA GLN A 246 20.44 1.10 27.50
C GLN A 246 21.16 0.14 26.54
N ASN A 247 20.60 -0.13 25.37
CA ASN A 247 21.20 -1.05 24.39
C ASN A 247 22.48 -0.45 23.76
N VAL A 248 22.49 0.84 23.44
CA VAL A 248 23.69 1.52 22.91
C VAL A 248 24.81 1.49 23.95
N LYS A 249 24.52 1.84 25.20
CA LYS A 249 25.52 1.83 26.30
C LYS A 249 26.02 0.43 26.60
N LYS A 250 25.14 -0.57 26.63
CA LYS A 250 25.50 -1.98 26.91
C LYS A 250 26.49 -2.52 25.88
N ASN A 251 26.38 -2.11 24.63
CA ASN A 251 27.29 -2.53 23.57
C ASN A 251 28.53 -1.60 23.45
N HIS A 252 28.67 -0.59 24.31
CA HIS A 252 29.72 0.44 24.22
C HIS A 252 29.75 1.15 22.87
N HIS A 253 28.57 1.35 22.26
CA HIS A 253 28.46 2.05 20.98
C HIS A 253 28.29 3.56 21.13
N ASP A 254 28.14 4.04 22.37
CA ASP A 254 28.12 5.45 22.74
C ASP A 254 29.50 6.13 22.65
N ILE A 255 30.58 5.35 22.68
CA ILE A 255 31.96 5.84 22.58
C ILE A 255 32.54 5.76 21.15
N LEU A 256 31.77 5.26 20.18
CA LEU A 256 32.24 5.14 18.80
C LEU A 256 32.41 6.52 18.15
N PRO A 257 33.42 6.73 17.28
CA PRO A 257 33.65 8.04 16.65
C PRO A 257 32.46 8.59 15.86
N LEU A 258 31.62 7.70 15.32
CA LEU A 258 30.43 8.06 14.53
C LEU A 258 29.14 8.13 15.36
N HIS A 259 29.21 7.96 16.69
CA HIS A 259 28.07 8.21 17.57
C HIS A 259 27.65 9.68 17.49
N GLY A 260 26.38 9.92 17.19
CA GLY A 260 25.85 11.27 17.06
C GLY A 260 26.29 12.03 15.81
N ALA A 261 27.06 11.43 14.89
CA ALA A 261 27.48 12.08 13.64
C ALA A 261 26.27 12.54 12.78
N GLY A 262 25.15 11.83 12.86
CA GLY A 262 23.89 12.15 12.19
C GLY A 262 22.89 12.95 13.02
N LYS A 263 23.27 13.51 14.19
CA LYS A 263 22.33 14.17 15.12
C LYS A 263 21.57 15.37 14.52
N ASN A 264 22.21 16.08 13.58
CA ASN A 264 21.66 17.27 12.93
C ASN A 264 20.80 16.95 11.69
N LEU A 265 20.70 15.68 11.29
CA LEU A 265 19.90 15.29 10.12
C LEU A 265 18.41 15.37 10.44
N ALA A 266 17.60 15.67 9.41
CA ALA A 266 16.16 15.71 9.56
C ALA A 266 15.61 14.34 9.98
N LYS A 267 14.44 14.34 10.65
CA LYS A 267 13.81 13.10 11.10
C LYS A 267 13.56 12.17 9.91
N GLY A 268 14.15 10.98 9.97
CA GLY A 268 13.98 9.94 8.93
C GLY A 268 15.00 10.02 7.79
N GLU A 269 15.79 11.09 7.68
CA GLU A 269 16.79 11.25 6.61
C GLU A 269 17.88 10.18 6.67
N ALA A 270 18.52 10.00 7.83
CA ALA A 270 19.50 8.93 8.02
C ALA A 270 18.93 7.53 7.71
N ALA A 271 17.66 7.32 8.06
CA ALA A 271 16.98 6.07 7.83
C ALA A 271 16.72 5.83 6.33
N ARG A 272 16.36 6.86 5.58
CA ARG A 272 16.20 6.81 4.12
C ARG A 272 17.54 6.48 3.44
N VAL A 273 18.63 7.14 3.84
CA VAL A 273 19.96 6.84 3.29
C VAL A 273 20.36 5.40 3.59
N LEU A 274 20.19 4.94 4.84
CA LEU A 274 20.51 3.56 5.23
C LEU A 274 19.71 2.53 4.43
N ARG A 275 18.41 2.75 4.24
CA ARG A 275 17.55 1.87 3.45
C ARG A 275 17.90 1.89 1.96
N HIS A 276 18.29 3.06 1.43
CA HIS A 276 18.79 3.17 0.06
C HIS A 276 20.07 2.35 -0.14
N LEU A 277 20.98 2.31 0.84
CA LEU A 277 22.16 1.44 0.79
C LEU A 277 21.78 -0.05 0.72
N VAL A 278 20.67 -0.44 1.35
CA VAL A 278 20.14 -1.81 1.26
C VAL A 278 19.52 -2.09 -0.11
N THR A 279 18.75 -1.15 -0.68
CA THR A 279 18.17 -1.32 -2.02
C THR A 279 19.25 -1.36 -3.12
N GLU A 280 20.33 -0.59 -2.98
CA GLU A 280 21.49 -0.62 -3.87
C GLU A 280 22.37 -1.88 -3.66
N GLY A 281 22.09 -2.67 -2.63
CA GLY A 281 22.87 -3.87 -2.25
C GLY A 281 24.28 -3.57 -1.74
N ILE A 282 24.59 -2.31 -1.40
CA ILE A 282 25.84 -1.94 -0.71
C ILE A 282 25.83 -2.54 0.70
N LEU A 283 24.68 -2.46 1.36
CA LEU A 283 24.37 -3.20 2.58
C LEU A 283 23.36 -4.30 2.26
N THR A 284 23.36 -5.36 3.05
CA THR A 284 22.36 -6.44 2.98
C THR A 284 21.86 -6.74 4.38
N GLU A 285 20.59 -7.13 4.49
CA GLU A 285 20.02 -7.55 5.77
C GLU A 285 19.92 -9.07 5.86
N ASP A 286 20.63 -9.64 6.82
CA ASP A 286 20.54 -11.06 7.15
C ASP A 286 19.51 -11.25 8.24
N VAL A 287 18.46 -12.00 7.91
CA VAL A 287 17.33 -12.19 8.79
C VAL A 287 17.56 -13.38 9.71
N LYS A 288 17.43 -13.16 11.02
CA LYS A 288 17.54 -14.17 12.06
C LYS A 288 16.21 -14.31 12.79
N LYS A 289 15.78 -15.56 13.03
CA LYS A 289 14.68 -15.85 13.94
C LYS A 289 15.20 -15.71 15.36
N SER A 290 14.50 -14.96 16.21
CA SER A 290 14.78 -14.99 17.65
C SER A 290 14.16 -16.25 18.24
N ASP A 291 14.95 -16.98 19.03
CA ASP A 291 14.53 -18.23 19.67
C ASP A 291 13.45 -18.01 20.74
N THR A 292 13.30 -16.79 21.26
CA THR A 292 12.56 -16.54 22.51
C THR A 292 11.10 -16.11 22.30
N TYR A 293 10.73 -15.59 21.12
CA TYR A 293 9.35 -15.07 20.89
C TYR A 293 8.82 -15.27 19.47
N GLY A 294 9.52 -15.99 18.60
CA GLY A 294 9.16 -16.08 17.18
C GLY A 294 9.25 -14.75 16.43
N SER A 295 9.78 -13.70 17.07
CA SER A 295 10.03 -12.40 16.44
C SER A 295 11.18 -12.50 15.44
N VAL A 296 10.98 -11.91 14.27
CA VAL A 296 11.97 -11.88 13.20
C VAL A 296 12.80 -10.61 13.34
N SER A 297 14.12 -10.73 13.35
CA SER A 297 15.06 -9.60 13.41
C SER A 297 16.05 -9.66 12.25
N SER A 298 16.64 -8.53 11.87
CA SER A 298 17.72 -8.48 10.88
C SER A 298 18.99 -7.90 11.47
N VAL A 299 20.13 -8.31 10.91
CA VAL A 299 21.41 -7.65 11.10
C VAL A 299 21.94 -7.14 9.76
N LEU A 300 22.59 -5.99 9.77
CA LEU A 300 23.20 -5.42 8.57
C LEU A 300 24.57 -6.05 8.31
N LYS A 301 24.78 -6.43 7.04
CA LYS A 301 26.05 -6.86 6.46
C LYS A 301 26.45 -5.90 5.34
N ALA A 302 27.74 -5.86 5.07
CA ALA A 302 28.33 -5.04 4.03
C ALA A 302 28.77 -5.92 2.85
N ASN A 303 28.38 -5.53 1.63
CA ASN A 303 28.90 -6.13 0.41
C ASN A 303 30.25 -5.47 0.06
N GLN A 304 31.35 -6.18 0.33
CA GLN A 304 32.71 -5.62 0.21
C GLN A 304 33.01 -5.04 -1.17
N VAL A 305 32.53 -5.67 -2.25
CA VAL A 305 32.75 -5.19 -3.63
C VAL A 305 32.05 -3.85 -3.84
N LYS A 306 30.77 -3.76 -3.46
CA LYS A 306 29.98 -2.53 -3.62
C LYS A 306 30.43 -1.41 -2.67
N VAL A 307 30.91 -1.77 -1.47
CA VAL A 307 31.55 -0.83 -0.54
C VAL A 307 32.84 -0.25 -1.10
N GLY A 308 33.65 -1.08 -1.78
CA GLY A 308 34.84 -0.63 -2.52
C GLY A 308 34.49 0.48 -3.51
N GLY A 309 33.44 0.29 -4.32
CA GLY A 309 32.97 1.31 -5.27
C GLY A 309 32.54 2.63 -4.61
N LEU A 310 31.88 2.57 -3.44
CA LEU A 310 31.52 3.76 -2.67
C LEU A 310 32.76 4.50 -2.13
N ARG A 311 33.78 3.77 -1.67
CA ARG A 311 35.04 4.34 -1.20
C ARG A 311 35.86 4.95 -2.35
N SER A 312 35.84 4.31 -3.53
CA SER A 312 36.55 4.75 -4.74
C SER A 312 35.89 5.90 -5.51
N GLY A 313 34.81 6.49 -4.99
CA GLY A 313 34.25 7.74 -5.52
C GLY A 313 32.83 7.67 -6.09
N LYS A 314 32.12 6.53 -6.02
CA LYS A 314 30.69 6.48 -6.39
C LYS A 314 29.92 7.50 -5.53
N GLN A 315 29.29 8.46 -6.18
CA GLN A 315 28.38 9.41 -5.53
C GLN A 315 27.00 8.80 -5.33
N ILE A 316 26.35 9.17 -4.23
CA ILE A 316 24.97 8.83 -3.91
C ILE A 316 24.19 10.11 -3.75
N VAL A 317 23.30 10.36 -4.71
CA VAL A 317 22.41 11.52 -4.72
C VAL A 317 20.98 11.04 -4.56
N LEU A 318 20.24 11.65 -3.63
CA LEU A 318 18.84 11.35 -3.40
C LEU A 318 17.99 12.61 -3.50
N LYS A 319 16.75 12.44 -3.98
CA LYS A 319 15.74 13.50 -3.94
C LYS A 319 15.11 13.57 -2.55
N PHE A 320 15.08 14.77 -1.97
CA PHE A 320 14.40 15.04 -0.71
C PHE A 320 13.32 16.10 -0.92
N PRO A 321 12.14 15.95 -0.29
CA PRO A 321 11.13 17.00 -0.31
C PRO A 321 11.66 18.26 0.41
N THR A 322 11.41 19.43 -0.17
CA THR A 322 11.65 20.73 0.46
C THR A 322 10.34 21.35 0.94
N ALA A 323 10.40 22.15 2.00
CA ALA A 323 9.25 22.86 2.58
C ALA A 323 8.70 23.96 1.66
N ASP A 324 9.46 24.36 0.64
CA ASP A 324 9.01 25.32 -0.36
C ASP A 324 7.87 24.72 -1.18
N LYS A 325 6.64 25.19 -0.90
CA LYS A 325 5.50 24.93 -1.79
C LYS A 325 5.86 25.43 -3.19
N ALA A 326 5.47 24.68 -4.21
CA ALA A 326 5.58 25.19 -5.58
C ALA A 326 4.94 26.59 -5.66
N PRO A 327 5.56 27.58 -6.33
CA PRO A 327 4.93 28.85 -6.59
C PRO A 327 3.61 28.54 -7.27
N LYS A 328 2.56 29.27 -6.87
CA LYS A 328 1.32 29.30 -7.65
C LYS A 328 1.73 29.73 -9.05
N MET A 329 1.79 28.78 -9.99
CA MET A 329 1.95 29.11 -11.39
C MET A 329 0.81 30.06 -11.70
N GLY A 330 1.14 31.23 -12.25
CA GLY A 330 0.17 32.28 -12.55
C GLY A 330 -1.01 31.69 -13.28
N LYS A 331 -2.21 32.20 -12.98
CA LYS A 331 -3.40 31.93 -13.79
C LYS A 331 -3.04 32.19 -15.25
N LEU A 332 -2.81 31.13 -16.00
CA LEU A 332 -2.94 31.19 -17.45
C LEU A 332 -4.43 31.31 -17.69
N ASP A 333 -4.76 32.31 -18.50
CA ASP A 333 -6.10 32.77 -18.79
C ASP A 333 -7.06 31.60 -19.04
N GLU A 334 -8.06 31.49 -18.18
CA GLU A 334 -9.09 30.45 -18.21
C GLU A 334 -10.19 30.82 -19.23
N SER A 335 -9.78 31.43 -20.34
CA SER A 335 -10.64 32.00 -21.37
C SER A 335 -10.51 31.26 -22.70
N SER A 336 -10.50 29.92 -22.68
CA SER A 336 -10.60 29.08 -23.89
C SER A 336 -10.96 27.62 -23.56
N ILE A 337 -11.87 27.38 -22.60
CA ILE A 337 -12.58 26.11 -22.52
C ILE A 337 -14.02 26.40 -22.90
N SER A 338 -14.41 25.86 -24.05
CA SER A 338 -15.77 25.85 -24.57
C SER A 338 -16.73 25.36 -23.50
N GLN A 339 -17.60 26.26 -23.05
CA GLN A 339 -18.75 25.94 -22.21
C GLN A 339 -19.66 24.98 -22.98
N VAL A 340 -19.53 23.68 -22.69
CA VAL A 340 -20.66 22.77 -22.88
C VAL A 340 -21.62 23.09 -21.75
N ASN A 341 -22.70 23.81 -22.09
CA ASN A 341 -23.83 24.05 -21.22
C ASN A 341 -24.41 22.71 -20.72
N LYS A 342 -23.95 22.23 -19.57
CA LYS A 342 -24.77 21.39 -18.70
C LYS A 342 -25.32 22.28 -17.61
N THR A 343 -26.59 22.64 -17.79
CA THR A 343 -27.47 23.24 -16.81
C THR A 343 -27.56 22.30 -15.61
N VAL A 344 -26.61 22.40 -14.67
CA VAL A 344 -26.71 21.71 -13.38
C VAL A 344 -27.59 22.58 -12.49
N GLN A 345 -28.86 22.21 -12.41
CA GLN A 345 -29.75 22.73 -11.38
C GLN A 345 -29.11 22.41 -10.02
N ARG A 346 -28.95 23.45 -9.21
CA ARG A 346 -28.45 23.38 -7.83
C ARG A 346 -29.52 22.63 -7.01
N GLN A 347 -29.32 21.33 -6.78
CA GLN A 347 -30.21 20.53 -5.95
C GLN A 347 -30.21 21.04 -4.50
N SER A 348 -31.38 21.05 -3.86
CA SER A 348 -31.52 21.49 -2.47
C SER A 348 -30.93 20.45 -1.51
N GLU A 349 -30.50 20.84 -0.29
CA GLU A 349 -30.03 19.89 0.74
C GLU A 349 -31.06 18.79 1.06
N MET A 350 -32.35 19.07 0.87
CA MET A 350 -33.42 18.08 0.99
C MET A 350 -33.37 17.01 -0.12
N ASP A 351 -33.04 17.40 -1.35
CA ASP A 351 -32.96 16.50 -2.49
C ASP A 351 -31.75 15.56 -2.39
N GLU A 352 -30.62 16.05 -1.87
CA GLU A 352 -29.43 15.21 -1.61
C GLU A 352 -29.69 14.15 -0.52
N ASN A 353 -30.37 14.53 0.56
CA ASN A 353 -30.75 13.60 1.62
C ASN A 353 -31.74 12.53 1.13
N PHE A 354 -32.74 12.94 0.33
CA PHE A 354 -33.69 12.00 -0.25
C PHE A 354 -33.03 11.07 -1.27
N SER A 355 -32.13 11.59 -2.11
CA SER A 355 -31.31 10.80 -3.03
C SER A 355 -30.48 9.74 -2.31
N SER A 356 -29.82 10.11 -1.21
CA SER A 356 -29.05 9.18 -0.37
C SER A 356 -29.92 8.06 0.22
N LEU A 357 -31.09 8.41 0.75
CA LEU A 357 -32.04 7.43 1.30
C LEU A 357 -32.57 6.48 0.22
N LEU A 358 -32.92 7.02 -0.95
CA LEU A 358 -33.39 6.22 -2.08
C LEU A 358 -32.31 5.27 -2.58
N TYR A 359 -31.06 5.73 -2.68
CA TYR A 359 -29.92 4.90 -3.05
C TYR A 359 -29.74 3.70 -2.10
N GLU A 360 -29.78 3.94 -0.78
CA GLU A 360 -29.66 2.86 0.21
C GLU A 360 -30.85 1.89 0.13
N THR A 361 -32.07 2.41 -0.05
CA THR A 361 -33.28 1.58 -0.20
C THR A 361 -33.20 0.71 -1.45
N LEU A 362 -32.71 1.26 -2.56
CA LEU A 362 -32.46 0.51 -3.80
C LEU A 362 -31.38 -0.55 -3.63
N ARG A 363 -30.32 -0.27 -2.86
CA ARG A 363 -29.30 -1.28 -2.53
C ARG A 363 -29.91 -2.44 -1.73
N ILE A 364 -30.75 -2.16 -0.75
CA ILE A 364 -31.45 -3.17 0.05
C ILE A 364 -32.36 -4.03 -0.84
N LEU A 365 -33.18 -3.39 -1.69
CA LEU A 365 -34.06 -4.08 -2.63
C LEU A 365 -33.26 -4.97 -3.60
N ARG A 366 -32.16 -4.45 -4.14
CA ARG A 366 -31.25 -5.21 -5.01
C ARG A 366 -30.68 -6.45 -4.31
N SER A 367 -30.28 -6.32 -3.05
CA SER A 367 -29.82 -7.46 -2.24
C SER A 367 -30.92 -8.49 -2.01
N GLN A 368 -32.16 -8.07 -1.75
CA GLN A 368 -33.30 -8.99 -1.60
C GLN A 368 -33.61 -9.75 -2.90
N ILE A 369 -33.55 -9.07 -4.05
CA ILE A 369 -33.75 -9.71 -5.37
C ILE A 369 -32.62 -10.71 -5.67
N ALA A 370 -31.38 -10.35 -5.36
CA ALA A 370 -30.22 -11.23 -5.55
C ALA A 370 -30.30 -12.49 -4.66
N GLU A 371 -30.82 -12.39 -3.44
CA GLU A 371 -31.05 -13.55 -2.56
C GLU A 371 -32.07 -14.54 -3.14
N GLY A 372 -33.11 -14.04 -3.82
CA GLY A 372 -34.12 -14.86 -4.47
C GLY A 372 -33.68 -15.53 -5.78
N THR A 373 -32.49 -15.17 -6.30
CA THR A 373 -32.03 -15.62 -7.63
C THR A 373 -30.72 -16.40 -7.53
N ALA A 374 -30.77 -17.72 -7.78
CA ALA A 374 -29.61 -18.59 -7.67
C ALA A 374 -28.47 -18.19 -8.65
N GLY A 375 -27.24 -18.10 -8.13
CA GLY A 375 -26.04 -17.77 -8.93
C GLY A 375 -25.87 -16.29 -9.28
N CYS A 376 -26.78 -15.41 -8.84
CA CYS A 376 -26.79 -13.99 -9.19
C CYS A 376 -26.23 -13.12 -8.06
N GLY A 377 -25.07 -12.48 -8.26
CA GLY A 377 -24.56 -11.42 -7.38
C GLY A 377 -25.27 -10.08 -7.61
N VAL A 378 -25.22 -9.15 -6.64
CA VAL A 378 -25.98 -7.87 -6.71
C VAL A 378 -25.72 -7.07 -7.98
N HIS A 379 -24.49 -7.08 -8.49
CA HIS A 379 -24.09 -6.33 -9.68
C HIS A 379 -24.68 -6.86 -10.99
N HIS A 380 -25.20 -8.09 -11.01
CA HIS A 380 -25.90 -8.66 -12.17
C HIS A 380 -27.36 -8.18 -12.27
N ILE A 381 -27.96 -7.73 -11.16
CA ILE A 381 -29.30 -7.12 -11.16
C ILE A 381 -29.19 -5.70 -11.71
N PHE A 382 -28.49 -4.82 -10.99
CA PHE A 382 -28.13 -3.48 -11.47
C PHE A 382 -26.78 -3.06 -10.90
N LYS A 383 -25.99 -2.37 -11.73
CA LYS A 383 -24.72 -1.75 -11.31
C LYS A 383 -25.00 -0.59 -10.36
N ASN A 384 -24.01 -0.24 -9.53
CA ASN A 384 -24.13 0.91 -8.61
C ASN A 384 -24.39 2.22 -9.34
N GLU A 385 -23.88 2.37 -10.57
CA GLU A 385 -24.11 3.55 -11.41
C GLU A 385 -25.57 3.70 -11.80
N THR A 386 -26.23 2.63 -12.25
CA THR A 386 -27.67 2.63 -12.53
C THR A 386 -28.47 2.98 -11.27
N LEU A 387 -28.17 2.38 -10.12
CA LEU A 387 -28.84 2.74 -8.87
C LEU A 387 -28.63 4.22 -8.49
N LYS A 388 -27.43 4.74 -8.72
CA LYS A 388 -27.08 6.13 -8.43
C LYS A 388 -27.83 7.09 -9.37
N GLU A 389 -27.92 6.76 -10.65
CA GLU A 389 -28.69 7.52 -11.63
C GLU A 389 -30.18 7.53 -11.28
N ILE A 390 -30.77 6.39 -10.88
CA ILE A 390 -32.16 6.32 -10.35
C ILE A 390 -32.30 7.23 -9.13
N SER A 391 -31.39 7.12 -8.17
CA SER A 391 -31.47 7.92 -6.94
C SER A 391 -31.30 9.42 -7.18
N THR A 392 -30.60 9.82 -8.25
CA THR A 392 -30.34 11.23 -8.57
C THR A 392 -31.47 11.83 -9.41
N ARG A 393 -32.02 11.07 -10.38
CA ARG A 393 -33.12 11.52 -11.24
C ARG A 393 -34.50 11.38 -10.61
N ILE A 394 -34.67 10.44 -9.69
CA ILE A 394 -35.93 10.15 -8.99
C ILE A 394 -37.10 9.99 -10.00
N PRO A 395 -36.99 9.03 -10.95
CA PRO A 395 -38.03 8.83 -11.96
C PRO A 395 -39.36 8.45 -11.28
N ARG A 396 -40.46 9.04 -11.75
CA ARG A 396 -41.83 8.83 -11.23
C ARG A 396 -42.72 8.06 -12.20
N THR A 397 -42.29 7.90 -13.44
CA THR A 397 -43.00 7.16 -14.50
C THR A 397 -42.14 6.01 -15.04
N LYS A 398 -42.76 5.05 -15.74
CA LYS A 398 -42.00 3.97 -16.39
C LYS A 398 -41.14 4.50 -17.53
N GLU A 399 -41.64 5.51 -18.21
CA GLU A 399 -40.99 6.21 -19.31
C GLU A 399 -39.71 6.88 -18.83
N GLU A 400 -39.77 7.64 -17.72
CA GLU A 400 -38.58 8.25 -17.09
C GLU A 400 -37.56 7.21 -16.60
N LEU A 401 -38.03 6.04 -16.15
CA LEU A 401 -37.16 4.94 -15.73
C LEU A 401 -36.41 4.32 -16.92
N LEU A 402 -37.05 4.21 -18.09
CA LEU A 402 -36.43 3.69 -19.32
C LEU A 402 -35.34 4.61 -19.89
N GLU A 403 -35.32 5.89 -19.49
CA GLU A 403 -34.26 6.84 -19.87
C GLU A 403 -32.95 6.65 -19.07
N ILE A 404 -32.93 5.76 -18.09
CA ILE A 404 -31.77 5.51 -17.23
C ILE A 404 -30.87 4.44 -17.86
N ASN A 405 -29.56 4.68 -17.85
CA ASN A 405 -28.61 3.77 -18.46
C ASN A 405 -28.56 2.42 -17.73
N GLY A 406 -28.81 1.35 -18.48
CA GLY A 406 -28.81 -0.02 -17.97
C GLY A 406 -30.19 -0.57 -17.61
N ILE A 407 -31.28 0.17 -17.91
CA ILE A 407 -32.66 -0.31 -17.84
C ILE A 407 -33.17 -0.53 -19.27
N GLY A 408 -33.80 -1.69 -19.53
CA GLY A 408 -34.30 -2.08 -20.85
C GLY A 408 -35.35 -3.17 -20.79
#